data_AF-A0A2W5XPS8-F1
#
_entry.id   AF-A0A2W5XPS8-F1
#
_cell.length_a   1.000
_cell.length_b   1.000
_cell.length_c   1.000
_cell.angle_alpha   90.00
_cell.angle_beta   90.00
_cell.angle_gamma   90.00
#
_symmetry.space_group_name_H-M   'P 1'
#
loop_
_entity.id
_entity.type
_entity.pdbx_description
1 polymer ?
#
loop_
_entity_poly.entity_id
_entity_poly.type
_entity_poly.pdbx_seq_one_letter_code
_entity_poly.pdbx_strand_id
1 'polypeptide(L)'
;MLLHYAPVHATVEGEPPAIFPFLGSSRLEDPIDRYGTRVVLHGHAHRGSPDGGTRGGVPVHNVSLPMLRNLGDGSPFRIVEVGDDQAGGSAEEAEQETARLIEENAAGH
;
A
#
# COMPACT_ATOMS: atom_id res chain seq x y z
N MET A 1 0.66 -6.35 4.05
CA MET A 1 1.26 -6.59 5.38
C MET A 1 0.35 -6.04 6.46
N LEU A 2 0.18 -6.76 7.58
CA LEU A 2 -0.60 -6.30 8.72
C LEU A 2 0.35 -5.96 9.87
N LEU A 3 0.22 -4.74 10.39
CA LEU A 3 0.98 -4.25 11.53
C LEU A 3 0.02 -3.73 12.59
N HIS A 4 0.49 -3.62 13.83
CA HIS A 4 -0.20 -2.79 14.81
C HIS A 4 0.31 -1.34 14.77
N TYR A 5 1.62 -1.16 14.69
CA TYR A 5 2.29 0.14 14.75
C TYR A 5 2.46 0.80 13.37
N ALA A 6 2.57 2.13 13.34
CA ALA A 6 2.72 2.92 12.12
C ALA A 6 4.12 2.74 11.49
N PRO A 7 4.21 2.35 10.21
CA PRO A 7 5.50 2.24 9.52
C PRO A 7 5.96 3.56 8.87
N VAL A 8 5.05 4.52 8.70
CA VAL A 8 5.34 5.80 8.02
C VAL A 8 4.87 6.98 8.86
N HIS A 9 5.57 8.11 8.76
CA HIS A 9 5.26 9.33 9.50
C HIS A 9 3.87 9.87 9.15
N ALA A 10 3.50 9.83 7.86
CA ALA A 10 2.26 10.39 7.36
C ALA A 10 1.03 9.92 8.14
N THR A 11 0.98 8.65 8.58
CA THR A 11 -0.19 8.08 9.24
C THR A 11 -0.26 8.35 10.76
N VAL A 12 0.78 8.96 11.35
CA VAL A 12 0.73 9.47 12.74
C VAL A 12 0.44 10.97 12.82
N GLU A 13 0.41 11.67 11.69
CA GLU A 13 0.07 13.09 11.64
C GLU A 13 -1.36 13.32 12.16
N GLY A 14 -1.48 14.20 13.15
CA GLY A 14 -2.71 14.43 13.94
C GLY A 14 -2.58 14.01 15.40
N GLU A 15 -1.62 13.13 15.71
CA GLU A 15 -1.22 12.82 17.08
C GLU A 15 -0.24 13.88 17.63
N PRO A 16 -0.10 14.01 18.97
CA PRO A 16 0.95 14.86 19.54
C PRO A 16 2.35 14.39 19.13
N PRO A 17 3.24 15.26 18.59
CA PRO A 17 4.58 14.84 18.15
C PRO A 17 5.42 14.15 19.24
N ALA A 18 5.21 14.53 20.50
CA ALA A 18 5.87 13.93 21.65
C ALA A 18 5.61 12.42 21.80
N ILE A 19 4.51 11.90 21.24
CA ILE A 19 4.16 10.48 21.33
C ILE A 19 4.54 9.66 20.10
N PHE A 20 5.00 10.29 19.00
CA PHE A 20 5.36 9.58 17.76
C PHE A 20 6.28 8.37 17.97
N PRO A 21 7.32 8.43 18.85
CA PRO A 21 8.19 7.28 19.11
C PRO A 21 7.47 6.05 19.70
N PHE A 22 6.28 6.22 20.29
CA PHE A 22 5.45 5.13 20.83
C PHE A 22 4.39 4.63 19.85
N LEU A 23 4.23 5.30 18.71
CA LEU A 23 3.22 4.97 17.70
C LEU A 23 3.76 4.08 16.57
N GLY A 24 5.08 4.09 16.36
CA GLY A 24 5.73 3.25 15.38
C GLY A 24 7.16 3.67 15.04
N SER A 25 7.64 3.25 13.87
CA SER A 25 9.03 3.51 13.46
C SER A 25 9.17 3.39 11.94
N SER A 26 9.88 4.34 11.32
CA SER A 26 10.28 4.26 9.91
C SER A 26 11.22 3.10 9.60
N ARG A 27 11.82 2.45 10.61
CA ARG A 27 12.58 1.20 10.40
C ARG A 27 11.72 0.04 9.91
N LEU A 28 10.40 0.12 10.10
CA LEU A 28 9.44 -0.86 9.57
C LEU A 28 9.24 -0.71 8.06
N GLU A 29 9.65 0.41 7.46
CA GLU A 29 9.48 0.73 6.04
C GLU A 29 10.38 -0.13 5.13
N ASP A 30 11.64 -0.36 5.52
CA ASP A 30 12.61 -1.14 4.73
C ASP A 30 12.11 -2.56 4.39
N PRO A 31 11.62 -3.39 5.33
CA PRO A 31 11.06 -4.69 4.98
C PRO A 31 9.76 -4.60 4.16
N ILE A 32 8.96 -3.53 4.29
CA ILE A 32 7.75 -3.37 3.47
C ILE A 32 8.12 -3.30 1.99
N ASP A 33 9.06 -2.40 1.68
CA ASP A 33 9.49 -2.14 0.30
C ASP A 33 10.27 -3.33 -0.28
N ARG A 34 11.08 -4.00 0.53
CA ARG A 34 11.95 -5.09 0.07
C ARG A 34 11.22 -6.36 -0.37
N TYR A 35 10.07 -6.67 0.24
CA TYR A 35 9.39 -7.96 0.06
C TYR A 35 8.17 -7.91 -0.86
N GLY A 36 8.04 -6.88 -1.71
CA GLY A 36 6.94 -6.78 -2.68
C GLY A 36 5.57 -6.62 -2.02
N THR A 37 5.50 -5.92 -0.89
CA THR A 37 4.23 -5.71 -0.19
C THR A 37 3.30 -4.84 -1.04
N ARG A 38 2.08 -5.32 -1.31
CA ARG A 38 1.10 -4.57 -2.12
C ARG A 38 0.34 -3.48 -1.35
N VAL A 39 0.13 -3.67 -0.05
CA VAL A 39 -0.55 -2.73 0.84
C VAL A 39 -0.18 -3.00 2.29
N VAL A 40 -0.16 -1.98 3.14
CA VAL A 40 0.01 -2.10 4.59
C VAL A 40 -1.23 -1.58 5.31
N LEU A 41 -1.73 -2.34 6.29
CA LEU A 41 -2.76 -1.90 7.22
C LEU A 41 -2.15 -1.85 8.62
N HIS A 42 -2.37 -0.74 9.35
CA HIS A 42 -1.95 -0.62 10.74
C HIS A 42 -3.00 0.05 11.62
N GLY A 43 -2.85 -0.07 12.94
CA GLY A 43 -3.70 0.60 13.92
C GLY A 43 -2.91 1.58 14.78
N HIS A 44 -3.28 1.64 16.07
CA HIS A 44 -2.60 2.35 17.16
C HIS A 44 -2.59 3.89 17.10
N ALA A 45 -2.52 4.51 15.92
CA ALA A 45 -2.62 5.97 15.75
C ALA A 45 -4.09 6.42 15.71
N HIS A 46 -4.69 6.60 16.88
CA HIS A 46 -6.12 6.87 17.08
C HIS A 46 -6.59 8.26 16.57
N ARG A 47 -5.68 9.23 16.51
CA ARG A 47 -5.89 10.58 15.98
C ARG A 47 -4.98 10.86 14.79
N GLY A 48 -4.35 9.82 14.25
CA GLY A 48 -3.50 9.90 13.08
C GLY A 48 -4.31 10.11 11.78
N SER A 49 -3.59 10.12 10.67
CA SER A 49 -4.16 10.30 9.34
C SER A 49 -4.47 8.95 8.67
N PRO A 50 -5.48 8.89 7.77
CA PRO A 50 -5.98 7.62 7.22
C PRO A 50 -5.01 6.94 6.28
N ASP A 51 -4.26 7.73 5.52
CA ASP A 51 -3.54 7.29 4.34
C ASP A 51 -2.12 7.86 4.31
N GLY A 52 -1.19 7.04 3.85
CA GLY A 52 0.20 7.39 3.59
C GLY A 52 0.81 6.40 2.61
N GLY A 53 2.12 6.52 2.39
CA GLY A 53 2.87 5.61 1.54
C GLY A 53 4.30 5.47 2.00
N THR A 54 4.88 4.31 1.78
CA THR A 54 6.33 4.13 1.91
C THR A 54 7.06 4.84 0.77
N ARG A 55 8.39 4.99 0.89
CA ARG A 55 9.28 5.49 -0.15
C ARG A 55 9.23 4.64 -1.41
N GLY A 56 9.07 3.33 -1.27
CA GLY A 56 8.84 2.41 -2.39
C GLY A 56 7.45 2.50 -3.03
N GLY A 57 6.57 3.37 -2.52
CA GLY A 57 5.24 3.60 -3.08
C GLY A 57 4.18 2.61 -2.58
N VAL A 58 4.47 1.80 -1.57
CA VAL A 58 3.49 0.88 -0.99
C VAL A 58 2.45 1.69 -0.20
N PRO A 59 1.15 1.58 -0.52
CA PRO A 59 0.11 2.29 0.21
C PRO A 59 0.02 1.78 1.66
N VAL A 60 -0.11 2.71 2.60
CA VAL A 60 -0.24 2.45 4.04
C VAL A 60 -1.55 3.06 4.54
N HIS A 61 -2.39 2.24 5.16
CA HIS A 61 -3.69 2.66 5.70
C HIS A 61 -3.74 2.49 7.22
N ASN A 62 -4.11 3.56 7.90
CA ASN A 62 -4.44 3.55 9.32
C ASN A 62 -5.91 3.13 9.49
N VAL A 63 -6.12 1.95 10.05
CA VAL A 63 -7.43 1.35 10.31
C VAL A 63 -7.76 1.33 11.81
N SER A 64 -7.16 2.23 12.60
CA SER A 64 -7.49 2.40 14.01
C SER A 64 -8.97 2.72 14.18
N LEU A 65 -9.71 1.93 14.96
CA LEU A 65 -11.15 2.14 15.14
C LEU A 65 -11.51 3.57 15.63
N PRO A 66 -10.78 4.20 16.58
CA PRO A 66 -11.06 5.59 16.94
C PRO A 66 -10.85 6.56 15.77
N MET A 67 -9.84 6.30 14.93
CA MET A 67 -9.53 7.11 13.77
C MET A 67 -10.65 6.99 12.71
N LEU A 68 -11.06 5.76 12.38
CA LEU A 68 -12.17 5.50 11.44
C LEU A 68 -13.48 6.14 11.91
N ARG A 69 -13.79 6.06 13.20
CA ARG A 69 -14.97 6.76 13.77
C ARG A 69 -14.90 8.27 13.61
N ASN A 70 -13.71 8.86 13.66
CA ASN A 70 -13.51 10.30 13.50
C ASN A 70 -13.60 10.76 12.04
N LEU A 71 -13.40 9.87 11.06
CA LEU A 71 -13.61 10.20 9.63
C LEU A 71 -15.08 10.48 9.31
N GLY A 72 -16.01 9.95 10.10
CA GLY A 72 -17.44 10.23 9.96
C GLY A 72 -18.12 9.56 8.78
N ASP A 73 -17.46 8.60 8.09
CA ASP A 73 -18.04 7.81 7.00
C ASP A 73 -19.03 6.73 7.47
N GLY A 74 -19.15 6.55 8.79
CA GLY A 74 -20.05 5.60 9.44
C GLY A 74 -19.57 4.14 9.42
N SER A 75 -18.44 3.85 8.76
CA SER A 75 -17.92 2.49 8.60
C SER A 75 -16.83 2.21 9.64
N PRO A 76 -17.00 1.22 10.56
CA PRO A 76 -15.97 0.89 11.55
C PRO A 76 -14.83 0.03 10.98
N PHE A 77 -14.76 -0.09 9.65
CA PHE A 77 -13.81 -0.89 8.91
C PHE A 77 -13.51 -0.24 7.56
N ARG A 78 -12.38 -0.61 6.97
CA ARG A 78 -12.02 -0.30 5.59
C ARG A 78 -11.97 -1.60 4.78
N ILE A 79 -12.53 -1.59 3.58
CA ILE A 79 -12.37 -2.67 2.60
C ILE A 79 -11.21 -2.28 1.69
N VAL A 80 -10.26 -3.19 1.51
CA VAL A 80 -9.15 -3.02 0.57
C VAL A 80 -9.17 -4.20 -0.39
N GLU A 81 -9.32 -3.90 -1.66
CA GLU A 81 -9.22 -4.87 -2.73
C GLU A 81 -7.75 -5.06 -3.11
N VAL A 82 -7.30 -6.31 -3.04
CA VAL A 82 -5.95 -6.69 -3.44
C VAL A 82 -6.10 -7.54 -4.69
N GLY A 83 -5.99 -6.91 -5.86
CA GLY A 83 -6.07 -7.62 -7.14
C GLY A 83 -4.91 -8.61 -7.34
N ASP A 84 -5.13 -9.59 -8.20
CA ASP A 84 -4.08 -10.51 -8.68
C ASP A 84 -3.12 -9.77 -9.64
N ASP A 85 -1.85 -10.16 -9.64
CA ASP A 85 -0.79 -9.56 -10.46
C ASP A 85 -1.08 -9.71 -11.96
N GLN A 86 -1.79 -8.76 -12.56
CA GLN A 86 -1.78 -8.44 -14.00
C GLN A 86 -2.06 -6.93 -14.17
N ALA A 87 -1.17 -6.08 -13.66
CA ALA A 87 -1.11 -4.66 -14.00
C ALA A 87 0.34 -4.17 -14.05
N GLY A 88 1.25 -5.05 -14.49
CA GLY A 88 2.68 -4.78 -14.64
C GLY A 88 3.25 -5.19 -15.99
N GLY A 89 2.43 -5.66 -16.93
CA GLY A 89 2.80 -5.71 -18.34
C GLY A 89 2.49 -4.35 -18.95
N SER A 90 3.50 -3.60 -19.37
CA SER A 90 3.26 -2.37 -20.13
C SER A 90 2.50 -2.73 -21.42
N ALA A 91 1.66 -1.81 -21.93
CA ALA A 91 0.99 -2.01 -23.22
C ALA A 91 1.98 -2.33 -24.35
N GLU A 92 3.22 -1.82 -24.24
CA GLU A 92 4.33 -2.12 -25.15
C GLU A 92 4.79 -3.58 -25.07
N GLU A 93 4.82 -4.20 -23.90
CA GLU A 93 5.18 -5.62 -23.75
C GLU A 93 4.11 -6.54 -24.33
N ALA A 94 2.83 -6.19 -24.17
CA ALA A 94 1.73 -6.92 -24.79
C ALA A 94 1.72 -6.76 -26.33
N GLU A 95 2.05 -5.57 -26.84
CA GLU A 95 2.23 -5.33 -28.29
C GLU A 95 3.43 -6.10 -28.85
N GLN A 96 4.57 -6.12 -28.13
CA GLN A 96 5.78 -6.83 -28.55
C GLN A 96 5.57 -8.36 -28.55
N GLU A 97 4.89 -8.90 -27.55
CA GLU A 97 4.50 -10.32 -27.48
C GLU A 97 3.57 -10.69 -28.66
N THR A 98 2.58 -9.82 -28.94
CA THR A 98 1.65 -10.02 -30.05
C THR A 98 2.36 -9.95 -31.41
N ALA A 99 3.25 -8.98 -31.61
CA ALA A 99 4.03 -8.85 -32.84
C ALA A 99 4.96 -10.06 -33.07
N ARG A 100 5.61 -10.54 -32.01
CA ARG A 100 6.47 -11.73 -32.07
C ARG A 100 5.70 -12.99 -32.47
N LEU A 101 4.52 -13.20 -31.90
CA LEU A 101 3.67 -14.34 -32.24
C LEU A 101 3.17 -14.29 -33.69
N ILE A 102 2.97 -13.10 -34.27
CA ILE A 102 2.59 -12.94 -35.67
C ILE A 102 3.77 -13.32 -36.60
N GLU A 103 4.99 -12.87 -36.28
CA GLU A 103 6.19 -13.19 -37.07
C GLU A 103 6.54 -14.68 -37.05
N GLU A 104 6.45 -15.32 -35.88
CA GLU A 104 6.71 -16.77 -35.75
C GLU A 104 5.73 -17.61 -36.58
N ASN A 105 4.47 -17.18 -36.70
CA ASN A 105 3.46 -17.85 -37.54
C ASN A 105 3.62 -17.56 -39.04
N ALA A 106 4.18 -16.39 -39.40
CA ALA A 106 4.43 -16.01 -40.79
C ALA A 106 5.67 -16.72 -41.40
N ALA A 107 6.65 -17.11 -40.57
CA ALA A 107 7.86 -17.80 -41.01
C ALA A 107 7.70 -19.32 -41.22
N GLY A 108 6.51 -19.87 -40.93
CA GLY A 108 6.19 -21.30 -41.00
C GLY A 108 5.54 -21.80 -42.30
N HIS A 109 5.53 -21.00 -43.37
CA HIS A 109 5.04 -21.37 -44.72
C HIS A 109 6.12 -21.12 -45.78
#